data_AF-A0AAE9YWI3-F1
#
_entry.id   AF-A0AAE9YWI3-F1
#
_cell.length_a   1.000
_cell.length_b   1.000
_cell.length_c   1.000
_cell.angle_alpha   90.00
_cell.angle_beta   90.00
_cell.angle_gamma   90.00
#
_symmetry.space_group_name_H-M   'P 1'
#
loop_
_entity.id
_entity.type
_entity.pdbx_description
1 polymer ?
#
loop_
_entity_poly.entity_id
_entity_poly.type
_entity_poly.pdbx_seq_one_letter_code
_entity_poly.pdbx_strand_id
1 'polypeptide(L)'
;MNTSLVKALSVLAPVVASTLISSQAVAETWGERALLIQNMLDKDVPLAQSTWVGTHNSFANADDDDYLDVNQGDSVKNQLRAGVREIVFDVHYAADVVGDLLNVNKAVRVCHNGGSFGGCTDGITGNRKFKNALDDIAEWLNEGNRDQVVLLKLELQDSARRNINKVEDKIDNHIADYLYKPENRSYHGDLDNSTGCTELATAQISKKGVLNAGKNVIAFVTESCQSDNGFNDMVFYGGDAAEDVNSVDKLTAWSADDKLNKMSRVKDAVTKSQILSTKDYAKMVPGNVEQWLDAGLNIFELYGFNAAGSEWRVDDENGVKDYPVNQENMVWSWSANQPDDYNGEDCAMVRSDGKFNDAPCSNSYQYACYSDSTGWSLSSGNGSWQDGFTVCEDASAAFKAPVNKVQLNALNAVLGGSPAWINYSDQAMEGEWVANFASLSEAQSRFYRTGSVVGGTGGSSFDDIEQLALDQYRDKRRITKIQMSAGNRVDKVGLIYSDGQSVSHGGNGFDRELNLGPGEYIYKARACVDSKNGSDRIFYLYFETNTGKTLSGGSEQGGCTTTTAYGGYEIFAMKGRSGNELDAVGFYSRQFN
;
A
#
# COMPACT_ATOMS: atom_id res chain seq x y z
N MET A 1 -24.02 -69.92 35.95
CA MET A 1 -24.65 -70.20 34.65
C MET A 1 -24.52 -68.94 33.81
N ASN A 2 -23.89 -69.06 32.62
CA ASN A 2 -24.02 -68.29 31.36
C ASN A 2 -24.44 -66.79 31.42
N THR A 3 -23.84 -65.84 30.68
CA THR A 3 -23.12 -65.93 29.39
C THR A 3 -22.48 -64.57 29.03
N SER A 4 -21.33 -64.65 28.39
CA SER A 4 -20.80 -63.82 27.28
C SER A 4 -20.63 -62.29 27.42
N LEU A 5 -19.39 -61.84 27.29
CA LEU A 5 -19.06 -60.80 26.30
C LEU A 5 -17.60 -60.91 25.83
N VAL A 6 -17.47 -60.74 24.51
CA VAL A 6 -16.32 -61.05 23.64
C VAL A 6 -15.29 -59.92 23.67
N LYS A 7 -14.01 -60.31 23.52
CA LYS A 7 -12.83 -59.45 23.34
C LYS A 7 -12.97 -58.49 22.15
N ALA A 8 -12.50 -57.25 22.35
CA ALA A 8 -11.85 -56.47 21.28
C ALA A 8 -10.73 -55.60 21.90
N LEU A 9 -9.48 -55.92 21.56
CA LEU A 9 -8.32 -55.07 21.78
C LEU A 9 -8.37 -53.94 20.74
N SER A 10 -8.50 -52.70 21.18
CA SER A 10 -8.33 -51.51 20.33
C SER A 10 -6.88 -51.02 20.42
N VAL A 11 -6.19 -51.07 19.28
CA VAL A 11 -4.89 -50.46 19.01
C VAL A 11 -5.06 -48.93 19.07
N LEU A 12 -4.31 -48.27 19.95
CA LEU A 12 -4.20 -46.81 19.99
C LEU A 12 -3.32 -46.35 18.82
N ALA A 13 -3.94 -45.74 17.80
CA ALA A 13 -3.24 -44.93 16.81
C ALA A 13 -3.01 -43.53 17.40
N PRO A 14 -1.83 -42.90 17.20
CA PRO A 14 -1.64 -41.53 17.62
C PRO A 14 -2.41 -40.62 16.67
N VAL A 15 -3.46 -39.97 17.19
CA VAL A 15 -4.12 -38.86 16.51
C VAL A 15 -3.13 -37.70 16.54
N VAL A 16 -2.43 -37.49 15.43
CA VAL A 16 -1.76 -36.21 15.17
C VAL A 16 -2.88 -35.22 14.93
N ALA A 17 -3.22 -34.43 15.96
CA ALA A 17 -4.09 -33.29 15.82
C ALA A 17 -3.35 -32.25 14.97
N SER A 18 -3.59 -32.26 13.66
CA SER A 18 -3.23 -31.16 12.79
C SER A 18 -4.06 -29.94 13.21
N THR A 19 -3.49 -29.11 14.08
CA THR A 19 -4.00 -27.76 14.33
C THR A 19 -3.89 -26.97 13.04
N LEU A 20 -4.96 -26.97 12.26
CA LEU A 20 -5.20 -25.93 11.27
C LEU A 20 -5.33 -24.62 12.06
N ILE A 21 -4.24 -23.87 12.13
CA ILE A 21 -4.30 -22.44 12.43
C ILE A 21 -4.96 -21.82 11.21
N SER A 22 -6.29 -21.81 11.21
CA SER A 22 -7.01 -20.93 10.31
C SER A 22 -6.79 -19.53 10.87
N SER A 23 -5.90 -18.76 10.25
CA SER A 23 -5.91 -17.31 10.42
C SER A 23 -7.31 -16.86 10.02
N GLN A 24 -8.15 -16.52 10.99
CA GLN A 24 -9.38 -15.80 10.69
C GLN A 24 -8.94 -14.43 10.18
N ALA A 25 -8.86 -14.28 8.86
CA ALA A 25 -8.95 -12.97 8.26
C ALA A 25 -10.27 -12.38 8.77
N VAL A 26 -10.19 -11.31 9.54
CA VAL A 26 -11.37 -10.49 9.84
C VAL A 26 -11.94 -10.09 8.48
N ALA A 27 -13.24 -10.29 8.27
CA ALA A 27 -13.85 -9.92 7.00
C ALA A 27 -13.65 -8.41 6.80
N GLU A 28 -12.88 -8.03 5.78
CA GLU A 28 -12.64 -6.65 5.39
C GLU A 28 -13.98 -5.95 5.14
N THR A 29 -14.17 -4.79 5.75
CA THR A 29 -15.38 -3.99 5.51
C THR A 29 -15.30 -3.31 4.14
N TRP A 30 -16.44 -2.95 3.54
CA TRP A 30 -16.43 -2.18 2.29
C TRP A 30 -15.60 -0.88 2.43
N GLY A 31 -15.76 -0.15 3.55
CA GLY A 31 -15.04 1.11 3.78
C GLY A 31 -13.53 0.92 3.79
N GLU A 32 -13.04 -0.14 4.43
CA GLU A 32 -11.62 -0.49 4.45
C GLU A 32 -11.11 -0.81 3.03
N ARG A 33 -11.79 -1.70 2.30
CA ARG A 33 -11.42 -2.06 0.92
C ARG A 33 -11.37 -0.82 0.02
N ALA A 34 -12.43 -0.02 0.03
CA ALA A 34 -12.55 1.17 -0.82
C ALA A 34 -11.51 2.25 -0.47
N LEU A 35 -11.20 2.45 0.82
CA LEU A 35 -10.18 3.40 1.27
C LEU A 35 -8.78 2.97 0.82
N LEU A 36 -8.46 1.68 0.92
CA LEU A 36 -7.17 1.14 0.49
C LEU A 36 -6.95 1.29 -1.02
N ILE A 37 -8.00 1.06 -1.81
CA ILE A 37 -8.00 1.31 -3.25
C ILE A 37 -7.84 2.82 -3.53
N GLN A 38 -8.61 3.67 -2.85
CA GLN A 38 -8.56 5.13 -2.99
C GLN A 38 -7.17 5.71 -2.65
N ASN A 39 -6.46 5.14 -1.67
CA ASN A 39 -5.12 5.59 -1.27
C ASN A 39 -4.07 5.52 -2.39
N MET A 40 -4.36 4.78 -3.47
CA MET A 40 -3.51 4.64 -4.65
C MET A 40 -3.86 5.61 -5.78
N LEU A 41 -5.02 6.27 -5.71
CA LEU A 41 -5.56 7.11 -6.78
C LEU A 41 -4.70 8.36 -7.04
N ASP A 42 -4.10 8.91 -5.99
CA ASP A 42 -3.24 10.11 -6.01
C ASP A 42 -1.74 9.78 -6.03
N LYS A 43 -1.38 8.52 -6.30
CA LYS A 43 0.02 8.04 -6.25
C LYS A 43 0.96 8.81 -7.18
N ASP A 44 0.44 9.27 -8.32
CA ASP A 44 1.20 9.89 -9.39
C ASP A 44 1.22 11.43 -9.32
N VAL A 45 0.52 12.04 -8.36
CA VAL A 45 0.48 13.51 -8.20
C VAL A 45 1.41 14.02 -7.09
N PRO A 46 1.78 15.31 -7.08
CA PRO A 46 2.54 15.90 -6.00
C PRO A 46 1.87 15.73 -4.63
N LEU A 47 2.65 15.68 -3.55
CA LEU A 47 2.13 15.57 -2.18
C LEU A 47 1.12 16.69 -1.85
N ALA A 48 1.34 17.91 -2.34
CA ALA A 48 0.41 19.03 -2.18
C ALA A 48 -1.00 18.78 -2.78
N GLN A 49 -1.16 17.79 -3.66
CA GLN A 49 -2.44 17.42 -4.28
C GLN A 49 -3.01 16.09 -3.78
N SER A 50 -2.30 15.42 -2.86
CA SER A 50 -2.64 14.11 -2.32
C SER A 50 -3.44 14.21 -1.02
N THR A 51 -4.16 13.14 -0.67
CA THR A 51 -4.96 13.02 0.56
C THR A 51 -4.41 11.88 1.44
N TRP A 52 -4.35 12.12 2.75
CA TRP A 52 -3.76 11.23 3.74
C TRP A 52 -4.69 11.11 4.93
N VAL A 53 -5.11 9.87 5.22
CA VAL A 53 -5.65 9.53 6.53
C VAL A 53 -4.47 9.41 7.48
N GLY A 54 -4.51 10.18 8.56
CA GLY A 54 -3.49 10.24 9.59
C GLY A 54 -4.06 9.94 10.97
N THR A 55 -3.18 9.60 11.91
CA THR A 55 -3.58 9.43 13.32
C THR A 55 -2.66 10.24 14.23
N HIS A 56 -3.27 11.01 15.13
CA HIS A 56 -2.53 11.78 16.13
C HIS A 56 -1.94 10.84 17.19
N ASN A 57 -0.66 11.06 17.54
CA ASN A 57 0.06 10.28 18.55
C ASN A 57 -0.23 8.78 18.44
N SER A 58 0.07 8.20 17.29
CA SER A 58 -0.43 6.90 16.84
C SER A 58 -0.09 5.75 17.80
N PHE A 59 0.97 5.88 18.59
CA PHE A 59 1.37 4.89 19.60
C PHE A 59 0.64 4.98 20.94
N ALA A 60 -0.16 6.02 21.18
CA ALA A 60 -1.01 6.12 22.35
C ALA A 60 -2.26 5.25 22.19
N ASN A 61 -2.07 3.93 22.27
CA ASN A 61 -3.08 2.88 22.16
C ASN A 61 -2.74 1.72 23.12
N ALA A 62 -3.75 0.93 23.49
CA ALA A 62 -3.60 -0.15 24.48
C ALA A 62 -3.01 -1.46 23.92
N ASP A 63 -2.90 -1.59 22.58
CA ASP A 63 -2.33 -2.79 21.96
C ASP A 63 -0.79 -2.76 21.97
N ASP A 64 -0.21 -1.56 21.84
CA ASP A 64 1.23 -1.38 21.73
C ASP A 64 1.92 -1.10 23.08
N ASP A 65 1.21 -0.52 24.04
CA ASP A 65 1.75 -0.15 25.35
C ASP A 65 0.65 0.16 26.39
N ASP A 66 1.04 0.36 27.66
CA ASP A 66 0.11 0.67 28.74
C ASP A 66 -0.10 2.19 28.93
N TYR A 67 -1.35 2.63 28.72
CA TYR A 67 -1.77 4.03 28.86
C TYR A 67 -2.98 4.17 29.79
N LEU A 68 -3.02 5.29 30.54
CA LEU A 68 -4.23 5.70 31.27
C LEU A 68 -5.29 6.27 30.31
N ASP A 69 -4.82 6.98 29.29
CA ASP A 69 -5.65 7.67 28.32
C ASP A 69 -5.00 7.60 26.94
N VAL A 70 -5.78 7.25 25.92
CA VAL A 70 -5.30 6.87 24.59
C VAL A 70 -5.83 7.81 23.52
N ASN A 71 -5.04 8.02 22.47
CA ASN A 71 -5.48 8.69 21.25
C ASN A 71 -6.07 7.70 20.24
N GLN A 72 -5.58 6.46 20.18
CA GLN A 72 -5.96 5.50 19.13
C GLN A 72 -6.46 4.17 19.70
N GLY A 73 -7.37 3.53 18.97
CA GLY A 73 -8.02 2.29 19.39
C GLY A 73 -7.26 1.01 19.07
N ASP A 74 -6.31 1.09 18.14
CA ASP A 74 -5.59 -0.06 17.57
C ASP A 74 -4.08 0.17 17.57
N SER A 75 -3.29 -0.91 17.51
CA SER A 75 -1.83 -0.83 17.28
C SER A 75 -1.47 -0.07 15.99
N VAL A 76 -0.25 0.49 15.92
CA VAL A 76 0.23 1.19 14.71
C VAL A 76 0.19 0.30 13.46
N LYS A 77 0.50 -0.99 13.58
CA LYS A 77 0.38 -1.93 12.45
C LYS A 77 -1.07 -2.09 11.99
N ASN A 78 -2.03 -2.16 12.92
CA ASN A 78 -3.44 -2.27 12.58
C ASN A 78 -4.00 -0.95 12.02
N GLN A 79 -3.54 0.21 12.50
CA GLN A 79 -3.85 1.50 11.88
C GLN A 79 -3.38 1.54 10.41
N LEU A 80 -2.15 1.10 10.12
CA LEU A 80 -1.64 1.00 8.76
C LEU A 80 -2.46 0.01 7.90
N ARG A 81 -2.87 -1.13 8.45
CA ARG A 81 -3.77 -2.08 7.75
C ARG A 81 -5.13 -1.46 7.43
N ALA A 82 -5.69 -0.68 8.36
CA ALA A 82 -6.97 0.03 8.22
C ALA A 82 -6.95 1.21 7.23
N GLY A 83 -5.80 1.51 6.61
CA GLY A 83 -5.67 2.55 5.58
C GLY A 83 -5.04 3.87 6.04
N VAL A 84 -4.56 3.95 7.28
CA VAL A 84 -3.78 5.10 7.76
C VAL A 84 -2.44 5.16 7.02
N ARG A 85 -2.03 6.35 6.58
CA ARG A 85 -0.77 6.59 5.84
C ARG A 85 0.01 7.79 6.37
N GLU A 86 -0.51 8.57 7.31
CA GLU A 86 0.28 9.44 8.18
C GLU A 86 0.28 8.90 9.61
N ILE A 87 1.46 8.76 10.19
CA ILE A 87 1.67 8.27 11.55
C ILE A 87 2.46 9.33 12.31
N VAL A 88 1.98 9.70 13.50
CA VAL A 88 2.55 10.78 14.30
C VAL A 88 3.08 10.24 15.61
N PHE A 89 4.35 10.50 15.92
CA PHE A 89 4.97 10.07 17.18
C PHE A 89 5.41 11.25 18.04
N ASP A 90 4.94 11.28 19.27
CA ASP A 90 5.41 12.16 20.32
C ASP A 90 6.71 11.60 20.91
N VAL A 91 7.85 12.14 20.45
CA VAL A 91 9.17 11.58 20.77
C VAL A 91 9.78 12.30 21.96
N HIS A 92 10.15 11.53 22.99
CA HIS A 92 10.81 12.01 24.20
C HIS A 92 12.16 11.31 24.43
N TYR A 93 13.05 11.96 25.18
CA TYR A 93 14.21 11.30 25.80
C TYR A 93 13.99 11.23 27.32
N ALA A 94 13.45 10.11 27.78
CA ALA A 94 12.93 9.95 29.14
C ALA A 94 13.52 8.71 29.84
N ALA A 95 13.61 8.80 31.17
CA ALA A 95 13.95 7.66 32.01
C ALA A 95 12.80 6.66 32.01
N ASP A 96 13.12 5.39 32.23
CA ASP A 96 12.10 4.44 32.68
C ASP A 96 11.59 4.86 34.07
N VAL A 97 10.28 5.06 34.22
CA VAL A 97 9.67 5.33 35.53
C VAL A 97 8.77 4.16 35.91
N VAL A 98 9.38 3.00 36.14
CA VAL A 98 8.74 1.82 36.73
C VAL A 98 9.41 1.55 38.08
N GLY A 99 8.72 1.81 39.19
CA GLY A 99 8.90 1.19 40.52
C GLY A 99 10.27 1.17 41.22
N ASP A 100 11.38 1.46 40.54
CA ASP A 100 12.75 1.30 41.01
C ASP A 100 13.45 2.65 40.95
N LEU A 101 13.40 3.37 42.08
CA LEU A 101 13.98 4.71 42.29
C LEU A 101 15.51 4.78 42.10
N LEU A 102 16.16 3.68 41.71
CA LEU A 102 17.62 3.52 41.72
C LEU A 102 18.25 3.26 40.33
N ASN A 103 17.47 3.03 39.26
CA ASN A 103 18.00 2.78 37.91
C ASN A 103 17.37 3.70 36.84
N VAL A 104 17.89 4.93 36.70
CA VAL A 104 17.47 5.89 35.66
C VAL A 104 18.11 5.60 34.30
N ASN A 105 17.71 4.51 33.64
CA ASN A 105 18.11 4.29 32.24
C ASN A 105 17.22 5.13 31.30
N LYS A 106 17.81 6.17 30.70
CA LYS A 106 17.11 7.03 29.72
C LYS A 106 17.19 6.43 28.32
N ALA A 107 16.06 6.46 27.62
CA ALA A 107 15.95 6.02 26.23
C ALA A 107 15.13 7.03 25.42
N VAL A 108 15.23 6.92 24.09
CA VAL A 108 14.27 7.59 23.20
C VAL A 108 12.98 6.76 23.22
N ARG A 109 11.87 7.42 23.54
CA ARG A 109 10.56 6.81 23.80
C ARG A 109 9.46 7.55 23.04
N VAL A 110 8.36 6.86 22.80
CA VAL A 110 7.11 7.44 22.34
C VAL A 110 6.11 7.40 23.48
N CYS A 111 5.51 8.53 23.81
CA CYS A 111 4.57 8.62 24.92
C CYS A 111 3.68 9.87 24.82
N HIS A 112 2.50 9.81 25.42
CA HIS A 112 1.53 10.91 25.48
C HIS A 112 1.80 11.80 26.70
N ASN A 113 2.59 12.86 26.58
CA ASN A 113 2.83 13.77 27.71
C ASN A 113 2.73 15.26 27.35
N GLY A 114 1.59 15.88 27.71
CA GLY A 114 1.29 17.31 27.56
C GLY A 114 1.72 18.25 28.71
N GLY A 115 2.50 17.79 29.70
CA GLY A 115 3.20 18.69 30.63
C GLY A 115 2.88 18.59 32.12
N SER A 116 1.98 17.70 32.57
CA SER A 116 1.59 17.60 34.00
C SER A 116 2.12 16.38 34.75
N PHE A 117 2.44 15.27 34.06
CA PHE A 117 2.74 13.97 34.71
C PHE A 117 4.21 13.53 34.68
N GLY A 118 5.13 14.40 34.27
CA GLY A 118 6.57 14.16 34.43
C GLY A 118 7.10 12.97 33.62
N GLY A 119 7.24 13.13 32.30
CA GLY A 119 7.92 12.16 31.43
C GLY A 119 7.07 10.97 30.98
N CYS A 120 7.68 10.08 30.21
CA CYS A 120 7.08 8.82 29.80
C CYS A 120 7.00 7.88 31.02
N THR A 121 5.78 7.57 31.45
CA THR A 121 5.47 6.81 32.65
C THR A 121 4.58 5.64 32.28
N ASP A 122 5.05 4.45 32.63
CA ASP A 122 4.38 3.18 32.40
C ASP A 122 2.98 3.18 33.04
N GLY A 123 1.96 2.80 32.28
CA GLY A 123 0.56 2.79 32.72
C GLY A 123 -0.10 4.17 32.87
N ILE A 124 0.57 5.27 32.53
CA ILE A 124 -0.02 6.62 32.54
C ILE A 124 0.09 7.25 31.16
N THR A 125 1.30 7.62 30.77
CA THR A 125 1.59 8.33 29.53
C THR A 125 2.22 7.43 28.48
N GLY A 126 2.45 6.14 28.78
CA GLY A 126 3.20 5.21 27.96
C GLY A 126 4.71 5.32 28.19
N ASN A 127 5.42 4.26 27.83
CA ASN A 127 6.85 4.08 28.05
C ASN A 127 7.55 3.32 26.90
N ARG A 128 6.87 3.02 25.79
CA ARG A 128 7.43 2.26 24.66
C ARG A 128 8.67 2.94 24.08
N LYS A 129 9.67 2.13 23.72
CA LYS A 129 10.90 2.63 23.10
C LYS A 129 10.63 3.00 21.64
N PHE A 130 11.15 4.16 21.22
CA PHE A 130 10.99 4.68 19.86
C PHE A 130 11.49 3.71 18.78
N LYS A 131 12.52 2.92 19.07
CA LYS A 131 13.00 1.91 18.13
C LYS A 131 11.96 0.83 17.79
N ASN A 132 11.18 0.38 18.78
CA ASN A 132 10.15 -0.63 18.57
C ASN A 132 9.01 -0.03 17.74
N ALA A 133 8.74 1.25 17.96
CA ALA A 133 7.80 2.03 17.20
C ALA A 133 8.17 2.15 15.71
N LEU A 134 9.46 2.30 15.41
CA LEU A 134 9.99 2.25 14.05
C LEU A 134 9.97 0.84 13.46
N ASP A 135 10.28 -0.18 14.27
CA ASP A 135 10.22 -1.59 13.88
C ASP A 135 8.81 -1.99 13.43
N ASP A 136 7.75 -1.49 14.07
CA ASP A 136 6.37 -1.76 13.66
C ASP A 136 6.07 -1.30 12.22
N ILE A 137 6.61 -0.14 11.81
CA ILE A 137 6.49 0.35 10.42
C ILE A 137 7.32 -0.54 9.47
N ALA A 138 8.57 -0.85 9.83
CA ALA A 138 9.45 -1.68 9.01
C ALA A 138 8.88 -3.10 8.81
N GLU A 139 8.35 -3.71 9.87
CA GLU A 139 7.67 -4.99 9.85
C GLU A 139 6.46 -4.96 8.93
N TRP A 140 5.56 -3.97 9.07
CA TRP A 140 4.40 -3.83 8.17
C TRP A 140 4.81 -3.69 6.70
N LEU A 141 5.87 -2.94 6.40
CA LEU A 141 6.41 -2.85 5.03
C LEU A 141 6.92 -4.23 4.55
N ASN A 142 7.65 -4.94 5.41
CA ASN A 142 8.17 -6.28 5.09
C ASN A 142 7.09 -7.36 4.97
N GLU A 143 5.91 -7.15 5.56
CA GLU A 143 4.72 -8.01 5.43
C GLU A 143 4.04 -7.90 4.05
N GLY A 144 4.61 -7.15 3.10
CA GLY A 144 4.13 -7.09 1.71
C GLY A 144 3.79 -5.69 1.21
N ASN A 145 3.80 -4.68 2.09
CA ASN A 145 3.30 -3.34 1.81
C ASN A 145 4.34 -2.37 1.20
N ARG A 146 5.39 -2.88 0.51
CA ARG A 146 6.46 -2.05 -0.09
C ARG A 146 6.03 -1.22 -1.31
N ASP A 147 4.80 -1.36 -1.76
CA ASP A 147 4.14 -0.51 -2.75
C ASP A 147 3.43 0.69 -2.13
N GLN A 148 3.46 0.82 -0.79
CA GLN A 148 2.82 1.87 -0.02
C GLN A 148 3.82 2.91 0.48
N VAL A 149 3.35 4.14 0.71
CA VAL A 149 4.16 5.23 1.28
C VAL A 149 3.55 5.68 2.61
N VAL A 150 4.39 5.90 3.62
CA VAL A 150 4.02 6.37 4.95
C VAL A 150 4.66 7.74 5.19
N LEU A 151 3.85 8.71 5.59
CA LEU A 151 4.31 9.96 6.20
C LEU A 151 4.54 9.71 7.68
N LEU A 152 5.79 9.79 8.12
CA LEU A 152 6.16 9.68 9.53
C LEU A 152 6.41 11.08 10.08
N LYS A 153 5.46 11.62 10.84
CA LYS A 153 5.67 12.87 11.55
C LYS A 153 6.28 12.61 12.93
N LEU A 154 7.31 13.38 13.26
CA LEU A 154 7.92 13.36 14.58
C LEU A 154 7.57 14.66 15.33
N GLU A 155 6.79 14.56 16.40
CA GLU A 155 6.60 15.64 17.37
C GLU A 155 7.73 15.55 18.41
N LEU A 156 8.79 16.33 18.19
CA LEU A 156 10.01 16.26 18.97
C LEU A 156 9.91 17.10 20.22
N GLN A 157 9.68 16.44 21.35
CA GLN A 157 9.63 17.12 22.63
C GLN A 157 11.01 17.65 23.01
N ASP A 158 11.03 18.69 23.83
CA ASP A 158 12.22 19.39 24.29
C ASP A 158 13.38 18.47 24.73
N SER A 159 13.02 17.37 25.40
CA SER A 159 13.97 16.34 25.84
C SER A 159 14.63 15.58 24.69
N ALA A 160 13.88 15.24 23.64
CA ALA A 160 14.36 14.59 22.43
C ALA A 160 15.18 15.56 21.58
N ARG A 161 14.73 16.81 21.40
CA ARG A 161 15.48 17.85 20.67
C ARG A 161 16.89 18.06 21.25
N ARG A 162 17.02 18.10 22.57
CA ARG A 162 18.34 18.18 23.25
C ARG A 162 19.20 16.91 23.14
N ASN A 163 18.64 15.81 22.63
CA ASN A 163 19.30 14.52 22.45
C ASN A 163 19.08 13.99 21.02
N ILE A 164 19.01 14.89 20.03
CA ILE A 164 18.54 14.58 18.68
C ILE A 164 19.39 13.51 18.00
N ASN A 165 20.69 13.48 18.26
CA ASN A 165 21.61 12.44 17.77
C ASN A 165 21.20 11.01 18.18
N LYS A 166 20.50 10.85 19.32
CA LYS A 166 19.98 9.54 19.74
C LYS A 166 18.68 9.18 19.02
N VAL A 167 17.90 10.18 18.61
CA VAL A 167 16.72 9.98 17.76
C VAL A 167 17.17 9.56 16.36
N GLU A 168 18.15 10.28 15.81
CA GLU A 168 18.85 9.94 14.56
C GLU A 168 19.36 8.49 14.59
N ASP A 169 20.08 8.08 15.64
CA ASP A 169 20.57 6.70 15.79
C ASP A 169 19.44 5.67 15.71
N LYS A 170 18.23 5.98 16.17
CA LYS A 170 17.10 5.04 16.06
C LYS A 170 16.51 5.02 14.66
N ILE A 171 16.41 6.16 13.99
CA ILE A 171 15.95 6.22 12.61
C ILE A 171 16.92 5.45 11.70
N ASP A 172 18.22 5.71 11.82
CA ASP A 172 19.23 5.12 10.94
C ASP A 172 19.31 3.59 11.09
N ASN A 173 19.24 3.08 12.33
CA ASN A 173 19.35 1.64 12.57
C ASN A 173 18.07 0.83 12.30
N HIS A 174 16.90 1.47 12.20
CA HIS A 174 15.62 0.75 12.13
C HIS A 174 14.85 0.98 10.83
N ILE A 175 14.95 2.16 10.21
CA ILE A 175 14.17 2.47 9.00
C ILE A 175 14.98 3.12 7.85
N ALA A 176 16.32 3.22 7.95
CA ALA A 176 17.13 3.85 6.90
C ALA A 176 16.92 3.28 5.49
N ASP A 177 16.72 1.97 5.39
CA ASP A 177 16.50 1.29 4.10
C ASP A 177 15.18 1.71 3.43
N TYR A 178 14.19 2.08 4.24
CA TYR A 178 12.87 2.53 3.80
C TYR A 178 12.77 4.05 3.62
N LEU A 179 13.72 4.81 4.15
CA LEU A 179 13.63 6.27 4.24
C LEU A 179 13.93 6.97 2.90
N TYR A 180 12.98 7.77 2.44
CA TYR A 180 13.18 8.78 1.39
C TYR A 180 13.80 10.00 2.03
N LYS A 181 15.06 10.29 1.67
CA LYS A 181 15.89 11.28 2.35
C LYS A 181 15.96 12.59 1.54
N PRO A 182 16.31 13.72 2.18
CA PRO A 182 16.67 14.95 1.49
C PRO A 182 17.90 14.80 0.57
N GLU A 183 17.69 14.49 -0.71
CA GLU A 183 18.80 14.36 -1.68
C GLU A 183 19.21 15.72 -2.29
N ASN A 184 18.25 16.62 -2.51
CA ASN A 184 18.53 17.95 -3.05
C ASN A 184 18.87 18.96 -1.95
N ARG A 185 20.13 18.96 -1.53
CA ARG A 185 20.71 19.94 -0.60
C ARG A 185 20.81 21.36 -1.19
N SER A 186 20.40 21.58 -2.44
CA SER A 186 20.43 22.91 -3.07
C SER A 186 19.21 23.76 -2.67
N TYR A 187 18.16 23.12 -2.14
CA TYR A 187 16.94 23.76 -1.64
C TYR A 187 16.85 23.59 -0.13
N HIS A 188 17.84 24.13 0.59
CA HIS A 188 17.69 24.35 2.02
C HIS A 188 16.56 25.37 2.21
N GLY A 189 15.44 24.96 2.80
CA GLY A 189 14.30 25.83 3.11
C GLY A 189 14.57 26.89 4.18
N ASP A 190 15.84 27.07 4.54
CA ASP A 190 16.34 28.22 5.27
C ASP A 190 17.49 28.82 4.46
N LEU A 191 17.11 29.62 3.46
CA LEU A 191 18.03 30.41 2.65
C LEU A 191 18.81 31.47 3.45
N ASP A 192 18.75 31.52 4.80
CA ASP A 192 19.52 32.52 5.55
C ASP A 192 19.99 32.22 6.99
N ASN A 193 19.84 31.03 7.60
CA ASN A 193 20.24 30.85 9.03
C ASN A 193 21.00 29.57 9.46
N SER A 194 21.87 29.00 8.62
CA SER A 194 23.00 28.13 9.07
C SER A 194 22.67 26.77 9.74
N THR A 195 21.43 26.28 9.67
CA THR A 195 20.98 25.06 10.41
C THR A 195 20.92 23.77 9.57
N GLY A 196 20.94 23.85 8.24
CA GLY A 196 21.11 22.67 7.36
C GLY A 196 19.85 21.85 7.04
N CYS A 197 18.65 22.28 7.44
CA CYS A 197 17.40 21.57 7.10
C CYS A 197 17.05 21.67 5.61
N THR A 198 16.33 20.66 5.12
CA THR A 198 15.70 20.67 3.79
C THR A 198 14.20 20.68 3.95
N GLU A 199 13.52 21.62 3.30
CA GLU A 199 12.06 21.66 3.33
C GLU A 199 11.45 20.51 2.54
N LEU A 200 10.29 20.03 2.99
CA LEU A 200 9.54 19.02 2.26
C LEU A 200 9.03 19.62 0.94
N ALA A 201 9.61 19.21 -0.19
CA ALA A 201 9.24 19.70 -1.51
C ALA A 201 7.88 19.12 -1.98
N THR A 202 6.78 19.51 -1.33
CA THR A 202 5.44 18.94 -1.52
C THR A 202 4.89 19.10 -2.93
N ALA A 203 5.34 20.10 -3.69
CA ALA A 203 5.02 20.30 -5.10
C ALA A 203 5.77 19.37 -6.08
N GLN A 204 6.86 18.74 -5.62
CA GLN A 204 7.77 17.95 -6.47
C GLN A 204 7.76 16.46 -6.13
N ILE A 205 7.66 16.14 -4.84
CA ILE A 205 7.64 14.75 -4.36
C ILE A 205 6.26 14.18 -4.63
N SER A 206 6.21 12.93 -5.09
CA SER A 206 4.98 12.12 -5.22
C SER A 206 5.19 10.76 -4.57
N LYS A 207 4.11 10.05 -4.22
CA LYS A 207 4.19 8.69 -3.68
C LYS A 207 4.92 7.76 -4.67
N LYS A 208 4.65 7.88 -5.97
CA LYS A 208 5.38 7.14 -7.03
C LYS A 208 6.86 7.49 -7.07
N GLY A 209 7.23 8.77 -6.92
CA GLY A 209 8.63 9.19 -6.87
C GLY A 209 9.40 8.51 -5.73
N VAL A 210 8.78 8.44 -4.54
CA VAL A 210 9.32 7.74 -3.37
C VAL A 210 9.52 6.25 -3.64
N LEU A 211 8.50 5.58 -4.19
CA LEU A 211 8.54 4.16 -4.51
C LEU A 211 9.56 3.83 -5.61
N ASN A 212 9.68 4.69 -6.62
CA ASN A 212 10.68 4.54 -7.69
C ASN A 212 12.12 4.69 -7.17
N ALA A 213 12.32 5.41 -6.06
CA ALA A 213 13.60 5.47 -5.35
C ALA A 213 13.85 4.22 -4.48
N GLY A 214 12.93 3.24 -4.47
CA GLY A 214 13.00 2.04 -3.62
C GLY A 214 12.69 2.31 -2.15
N LYS A 215 12.03 3.43 -1.86
CA LYS A 215 11.73 3.95 -0.51
C LYS A 215 10.23 3.93 -0.23
N ASN A 216 9.86 4.08 1.04
CA ASN A 216 8.47 3.99 1.53
C ASN A 216 8.15 5.03 2.60
N VAL A 217 9.12 5.49 3.37
CA VAL A 217 8.87 6.39 4.51
C VAL A 217 9.39 7.78 4.17
N ILE A 218 8.55 8.80 4.32
CA ILE A 218 9.00 10.20 4.37
C ILE A 218 8.89 10.64 5.83
N ALA A 219 10.03 10.86 6.49
CA ALA A 219 10.04 11.39 7.85
C ALA A 219 10.10 12.92 7.81
N PHE A 220 9.29 13.60 8.65
CA PHE A 220 9.31 15.05 8.74
C PHE A 220 8.98 15.60 10.14
N VAL A 221 9.39 16.84 10.39
CA VAL A 221 9.06 17.63 11.60
C VAL A 221 8.43 18.95 11.18
N THR A 222 7.44 19.46 11.93
CA THR A 222 6.80 20.76 11.62
C THR A 222 7.17 21.88 12.59
N GLU A 223 7.62 21.56 13.80
CA GLU A 223 7.79 22.56 14.87
C GLU A 223 8.97 23.52 14.64
N SER A 224 10.13 22.98 14.25
CA SER A 224 11.33 23.77 14.02
C SER A 224 12.40 22.96 13.30
N CYS A 225 13.25 23.64 12.55
CA CYS A 225 14.49 23.06 12.07
C CYS A 225 15.40 22.66 13.23
N GLN A 226 16.04 21.49 13.16
CA GLN A 226 16.95 21.01 14.19
C GLN A 226 18.37 21.48 13.90
N SER A 227 19.16 21.76 14.94
CA SER A 227 20.57 22.16 14.81
C SER A 227 21.50 20.94 14.71
N ASP A 228 21.14 19.95 13.89
CA ASP A 228 21.88 18.70 13.73
C ASP A 228 21.81 18.22 12.27
N ASN A 229 22.96 18.20 11.59
CA ASN A 229 23.03 17.84 10.17
C ASN A 229 22.74 16.36 9.92
N GLY A 230 23.07 15.46 10.85
CA GLY A 230 22.84 14.03 10.67
C GLY A 230 21.34 13.70 10.67
N PHE A 231 20.61 14.30 11.62
CA PHE A 231 19.16 14.26 11.64
C PHE A 231 18.54 14.93 10.40
N ASN A 232 19.01 16.13 10.03
CA ASN A 232 18.48 16.89 8.89
C ASN A 232 18.77 16.25 7.53
N ASP A 233 19.79 15.41 7.42
CA ASP A 233 20.09 14.59 6.23
C ASP A 233 19.12 13.41 6.06
N MET A 234 18.26 13.15 7.05
CA MET A 234 17.30 12.03 7.06
C MET A 234 15.84 12.49 7.14
N VAL A 235 15.58 13.62 7.79
CA VAL A 235 14.23 14.08 8.14
C VAL A 235 13.96 15.43 7.50
N PHE A 236 12.87 15.55 6.75
CA PHE A 236 12.44 16.80 6.15
C PHE A 236 11.92 17.78 7.21
N TYR A 237 12.07 19.07 6.93
CA TYR A 237 11.39 20.12 7.67
C TYR A 237 10.10 20.52 6.94
N GLY A 238 8.98 20.58 7.65
CA GLY A 238 7.69 21.01 7.10
C GLY A 238 7.71 22.48 6.67
N GLY A 239 8.38 23.35 7.43
CA GLY A 239 8.57 24.77 7.11
C GLY A 239 7.30 25.46 6.61
N ASP A 240 7.43 26.22 5.53
CA ASP A 240 6.28 26.83 4.85
C ASP A 240 5.50 25.86 3.96
N ALA A 241 6.05 24.66 3.70
CA ALA A 241 5.47 23.67 2.80
C ALA A 241 4.38 22.79 3.44
N ALA A 242 4.29 22.75 4.78
CA ALA A 242 3.27 22.01 5.51
C ALA A 242 2.68 22.88 6.63
N GLU A 243 1.38 23.20 6.54
CA GLU A 243 0.72 24.14 7.43
C GLU A 243 -0.47 23.52 8.16
N ASP A 244 -0.51 23.71 9.48
CA ASP A 244 -1.68 23.40 10.28
C ASP A 244 -2.80 24.43 10.03
N VAL A 245 -3.95 23.96 9.58
CA VAL A 245 -5.17 24.73 9.41
C VAL A 245 -6.16 24.40 10.54
N ASN A 246 -6.87 25.42 11.01
CA ASN A 246 -7.76 25.31 12.17
C ASN A 246 -9.24 25.54 11.83
N SER A 247 -9.57 25.84 10.57
CA SER A 247 -10.94 25.91 10.06
C SER A 247 -10.98 25.66 8.55
N VAL A 248 -12.13 25.19 8.06
CA VAL A 248 -12.41 25.02 6.63
C VAL A 248 -12.28 26.36 5.88
N ASP A 249 -12.70 27.45 6.52
CA ASP A 249 -12.59 28.81 5.97
C ASP A 249 -11.13 29.21 5.69
N LYS A 250 -10.21 28.89 6.62
CA LYS A 250 -8.78 29.19 6.45
C LYS A 250 -8.22 28.47 5.20
N LEU A 251 -8.55 27.19 5.06
CA LEU A 251 -8.10 26.39 3.92
C LEU A 251 -8.74 26.85 2.61
N THR A 252 -10.02 27.17 2.62
CA THR A 252 -10.72 27.67 1.44
C THR A 252 -10.12 28.99 0.94
N ALA A 253 -9.69 29.85 1.87
CA ALA A 253 -9.05 31.13 1.60
C ALA A 253 -7.60 31.03 1.09
N TRP A 254 -6.99 29.84 1.05
CA TRP A 254 -5.66 29.67 0.46
C TRP A 254 -5.61 30.13 -0.99
N SER A 255 -4.49 30.76 -1.36
CA SER A 255 -4.24 31.15 -2.75
C SER A 255 -4.10 29.90 -3.64
N ALA A 256 -4.21 30.10 -4.96
CA ALA A 256 -3.95 29.01 -5.91
C ALA A 256 -2.51 28.49 -5.75
N ASP A 257 -1.55 29.37 -5.47
CA ASP A 257 -0.15 29.01 -5.25
C ASP A 257 0.01 28.15 -3.98
N ASP A 258 -0.64 28.51 -2.88
CA ASP A 258 -0.62 27.70 -1.65
C ASP A 258 -1.19 26.30 -1.90
N LYS A 259 -2.34 26.20 -2.58
CA LYS A 259 -2.98 24.91 -2.91
C LYS A 259 -2.14 24.04 -3.85
N LEU A 260 -1.23 24.63 -4.63
CA LEU A 260 -0.33 23.91 -5.52
C LEU A 260 0.98 23.50 -4.85
N ASN A 261 1.41 24.22 -3.82
CA ASN A 261 2.77 24.10 -3.28
C ASN A 261 2.85 23.75 -1.79
N LYS A 262 1.71 23.64 -1.09
CA LYS A 262 1.68 23.35 0.35
C LYS A 262 0.76 22.17 0.65
N MET A 263 1.05 21.49 1.74
CA MET A 263 0.14 20.54 2.36
C MET A 263 -0.58 21.18 3.54
N SER A 264 -1.90 21.07 3.55
CA SER A 264 -2.74 21.45 4.68
C SER A 264 -2.94 20.28 5.64
N ARG A 265 -3.00 20.57 6.94
CA ARG A 265 -3.20 19.55 7.97
C ARG A 265 -4.14 20.02 9.07
N VAL A 266 -5.00 19.13 9.56
CA VAL A 266 -5.78 19.37 10.78
C VAL A 266 -5.36 18.36 11.83
N LYS A 267 -4.82 18.86 12.95
CA LYS A 267 -4.46 18.06 14.13
C LYS A 267 -5.63 17.90 15.10
N ASP A 268 -6.10 16.68 15.31
CA ASP A 268 -7.04 16.33 16.36
C ASP A 268 -6.34 15.63 17.54
N ALA A 269 -6.04 16.41 18.58
CA ALA A 269 -5.26 15.97 19.73
C ALA A 269 -6.09 15.45 20.91
N VAL A 270 -7.37 15.15 20.67
CA VAL A 270 -8.27 14.61 21.70
C VAL A 270 -7.84 13.21 22.11
N THR A 271 -8.20 12.84 23.34
CA THR A 271 -8.06 11.48 23.87
C THR A 271 -9.40 10.90 24.28
N LYS A 272 -9.44 9.58 24.44
CA LYS A 272 -10.63 8.80 24.78
C LYS A 272 -11.34 9.23 26.05
N SER A 273 -10.62 9.40 27.14
CA SER A 273 -11.20 9.86 28.40
C SER A 273 -11.11 11.37 28.60
N GLN A 274 -10.42 12.06 27.68
CA GLN A 274 -10.15 13.51 27.72
C GLN A 274 -9.35 13.96 28.95
N ILE A 275 -8.76 13.03 29.71
CA ILE A 275 -8.01 13.31 30.94
C ILE A 275 -6.61 13.86 30.63
N LEU A 276 -5.97 13.35 29.57
CA LEU A 276 -4.64 13.78 29.12
C LEU A 276 -4.70 14.69 27.87
N SER A 277 -5.90 14.99 27.38
CA SER A 277 -6.10 15.78 26.17
C SER A 277 -5.59 17.22 26.31
N THR A 278 -5.11 17.78 25.20
CA THR A 278 -4.81 19.23 25.07
C THR A 278 -6.01 20.03 24.53
N LYS A 279 -7.13 19.35 24.26
CA LYS A 279 -8.38 19.90 23.71
C LYS A 279 -9.60 19.24 24.33
N ASP A 280 -10.66 20.02 24.52
CA ASP A 280 -11.89 19.51 25.14
C ASP A 280 -12.91 18.96 24.12
N TYR A 281 -12.60 19.05 22.81
CA TYR A 281 -13.49 18.65 21.71
C TYR A 281 -12.72 18.14 20.50
N ALA A 282 -13.33 17.23 19.73
CA ALA A 282 -12.80 16.74 18.45
C ALA A 282 -13.03 17.76 17.33
N LYS A 283 -11.99 18.01 16.55
CA LYS A 283 -12.06 18.90 15.37
C LYS A 283 -12.67 18.19 14.17
N MET A 284 -12.46 16.88 14.07
CA MET A 284 -12.93 16.08 12.95
C MET A 284 -13.85 14.98 13.48
N VAL A 285 -15.08 15.00 12.98
CA VAL A 285 -16.14 14.04 13.30
C VAL A 285 -16.83 13.63 12.00
N PRO A 286 -17.51 12.47 11.94
CA PRO A 286 -18.20 12.02 10.74
C PRO A 286 -19.06 13.10 10.06
N GLY A 287 -19.72 13.96 10.84
CA GLY A 287 -20.57 15.03 10.34
C GLY A 287 -19.86 16.19 9.61
N ASN A 288 -18.54 16.36 9.74
CA ASN A 288 -17.82 17.49 9.13
C ASN A 288 -16.67 17.09 8.19
N VAL A 289 -16.31 15.81 8.11
CA VAL A 289 -15.23 15.31 7.23
C VAL A 289 -15.44 15.70 5.77
N GLU A 290 -16.68 15.67 5.27
CA GLU A 290 -16.97 16.04 3.88
C GLU A 290 -16.60 17.50 3.57
N GLN A 291 -16.80 18.44 4.50
CA GLN A 291 -16.45 19.84 4.30
C GLN A 291 -14.94 20.05 4.19
N TRP A 292 -14.16 19.28 4.96
CA TRP A 292 -12.70 19.28 4.88
C TRP A 292 -12.19 18.67 3.57
N LEU A 293 -12.80 17.57 3.12
CA LEU A 293 -12.50 16.96 1.82
C LEU A 293 -12.83 17.93 0.66
N ASP A 294 -13.97 18.60 0.73
CA ASP A 294 -14.40 19.61 -0.26
C ASP A 294 -13.46 20.81 -0.34
N ALA A 295 -12.87 21.21 0.81
CA ALA A 295 -11.87 22.27 0.85
C ALA A 295 -10.47 21.82 0.37
N GLY A 296 -10.27 20.52 0.19
CA GLY A 296 -9.00 19.94 -0.27
C GLY A 296 -7.98 19.73 0.83
N LEU A 297 -8.42 19.37 2.04
CA LEU A 297 -7.50 19.05 3.14
C LEU A 297 -6.58 17.88 2.74
N ASN A 298 -5.27 18.05 2.92
CA ASN A 298 -4.32 17.00 2.56
C ASN A 298 -4.19 15.95 3.66
N ILE A 299 -4.02 16.35 4.93
CA ILE A 299 -3.75 15.43 6.03
C ILE A 299 -4.84 15.57 7.11
N PHE A 300 -5.58 14.48 7.30
CA PHE A 300 -6.56 14.32 8.36
C PHE A 300 -5.89 13.59 9.52
N GLU A 301 -5.24 14.31 10.43
CA GLU A 301 -4.58 13.71 11.61
C GLU A 301 -5.63 13.49 12.71
N LEU A 302 -6.21 12.29 12.74
CA LEU A 302 -7.43 11.97 13.47
C LEU A 302 -7.15 11.42 14.88
N TYR A 303 -8.09 11.67 15.79
CA TYR A 303 -8.25 10.94 17.04
C TYR A 303 -9.13 9.71 16.81
N GLY A 304 -8.76 8.58 17.42
CA GLY A 304 -9.60 7.39 17.53
C GLY A 304 -10.04 6.80 16.19
N PHE A 305 -9.24 6.92 15.13
CA PHE A 305 -9.66 6.50 13.79
C PHE A 305 -10.11 5.03 13.79
N ASN A 306 -11.30 4.77 13.25
CA ASN A 306 -11.95 3.45 13.23
C ASN A 306 -12.23 2.82 14.61
N ALA A 307 -12.07 3.57 15.71
CA ALA A 307 -12.38 3.05 17.03
C ALA A 307 -13.90 2.95 17.24
N ALA A 308 -14.35 1.78 17.71
CA ALA A 308 -15.74 1.51 18.02
C ALA A 308 -16.00 1.52 19.53
N GLY A 309 -17.25 1.75 19.94
CA GLY A 309 -17.67 1.77 21.35
C GLY A 309 -18.09 3.16 21.83
N SER A 310 -19.08 3.21 22.73
CA SER A 310 -19.67 4.49 23.18
C SER A 310 -18.70 5.35 23.98
N GLU A 311 -17.65 4.74 24.52
CA GLU A 311 -16.56 5.37 25.27
C GLU A 311 -15.55 6.13 24.38
N TRP A 312 -15.59 5.94 23.07
CA TRP A 312 -14.80 6.71 22.11
C TRP A 312 -15.51 7.98 21.64
N ARG A 313 -16.76 8.18 22.08
CA ARG A 313 -17.53 9.36 21.69
C ARG A 313 -17.06 10.59 22.46
N VAL A 314 -16.74 11.64 21.74
CA VAL A 314 -16.31 12.94 22.26
C VAL A 314 -17.17 14.05 21.64
N ASP A 315 -17.24 15.18 22.31
CA ASP A 315 -17.98 16.34 21.80
C ASP A 315 -17.23 16.96 20.62
N ASP A 316 -17.95 17.38 19.59
CA ASP A 316 -17.41 18.27 18.55
C ASP A 316 -17.30 19.72 19.04
N GLU A 317 -16.81 20.63 18.20
CA GLU A 317 -16.68 22.05 18.54
C GLU A 317 -18.00 22.75 18.90
N ASN A 318 -19.13 22.16 18.54
CA ASN A 318 -20.48 22.66 18.84
C ASN A 318 -21.11 21.97 20.06
N GLY A 319 -20.37 21.08 20.74
CA GLY A 319 -20.87 20.33 21.90
C GLY A 319 -21.74 19.13 21.54
N VAL A 320 -21.70 18.67 20.28
CA VAL A 320 -22.42 17.48 19.83
C VAL A 320 -21.52 16.26 19.99
N LYS A 321 -21.95 15.34 20.86
CA LYS A 321 -21.23 14.08 21.09
C LYS A 321 -21.35 13.14 19.89
N ASP A 322 -20.25 12.76 19.27
CA ASP A 322 -20.24 11.84 18.11
C ASP A 322 -19.12 10.79 18.22
N TYR A 323 -19.20 9.75 17.38
CA TYR A 323 -18.13 8.76 17.23
C TYR A 323 -16.94 9.35 16.47
N PRO A 324 -15.73 8.79 16.65
CA PRO A 324 -14.59 9.13 15.80
C PRO A 324 -14.86 8.82 14.33
N VAL A 325 -14.07 9.46 13.46
CA VAL A 325 -14.06 9.20 12.01
C VAL A 325 -13.61 7.75 11.74
N ASN A 326 -14.28 7.07 10.81
CA ASN A 326 -13.93 5.73 10.34
C ASN A 326 -13.55 5.70 8.84
N GLN A 327 -13.23 4.52 8.30
CA GLN A 327 -12.83 4.38 6.90
C GLN A 327 -13.92 4.87 5.94
N GLU A 328 -15.18 4.53 6.18
CA GLU A 328 -16.31 4.91 5.31
C GLU A 328 -16.45 6.44 5.17
N ASN A 329 -16.20 7.18 6.26
CA ASN A 329 -16.21 8.64 6.23
C ASN A 329 -15.10 9.22 5.36
N MET A 330 -13.97 8.52 5.22
CA MET A 330 -12.82 8.95 4.42
C MET A 330 -12.90 8.51 2.95
N VAL A 331 -13.86 7.65 2.57
CA VAL A 331 -14.10 7.24 1.18
C VAL A 331 -14.91 8.33 0.45
N TRP A 332 -14.17 9.21 -0.21
CA TRP A 332 -14.74 10.29 -1.02
C TRP A 332 -15.06 9.84 -2.45
N SER A 333 -14.36 8.82 -2.96
CA SER A 333 -14.40 8.39 -4.36
C SER A 333 -15.54 7.41 -4.65
N TRP A 334 -15.55 6.24 -4.00
CA TRP A 334 -16.41 5.12 -4.33
C TRP A 334 -17.80 5.21 -3.69
N SER A 335 -18.82 4.79 -4.43
CA SER A 335 -20.16 4.57 -3.89
C SER A 335 -20.15 3.43 -2.86
N ALA A 336 -21.16 3.41 -1.99
CA ALA A 336 -21.28 2.36 -0.98
C ALA A 336 -21.26 0.96 -1.63
N ASN A 337 -20.47 0.06 -1.06
CA ASN A 337 -20.16 -1.29 -1.53
C ASN A 337 -19.25 -1.41 -2.76
N GLN A 338 -18.82 -0.30 -3.38
CA GLN A 338 -17.99 -0.31 -4.58
C GLN A 338 -16.49 -0.11 -4.28
N PRO A 339 -15.57 -0.58 -5.13
CA PRO A 339 -15.83 -1.47 -6.26
C PRO A 339 -16.24 -2.87 -5.75
N ASP A 340 -17.16 -3.57 -6.43
CA ASP A 340 -17.68 -4.88 -6.01
C ASP A 340 -17.36 -6.04 -6.95
N ASP A 341 -16.71 -5.77 -8.08
CA ASP A 341 -16.35 -6.72 -9.12
C ASP A 341 -17.56 -7.56 -9.58
N TYR A 342 -18.71 -6.90 -9.78
CA TYR A 342 -19.94 -7.60 -10.11
C TYR A 342 -19.94 -8.15 -11.55
N ASN A 343 -19.47 -9.39 -11.73
CA ASN A 343 -19.28 -10.09 -13.01
C ASN A 343 -18.04 -9.64 -13.82
N GLY A 344 -16.90 -9.34 -13.18
CA GLY A 344 -15.69 -8.93 -13.89
C GLY A 344 -15.79 -7.47 -14.33
N GLU A 345 -16.05 -6.59 -13.37
CA GLU A 345 -16.23 -5.16 -13.61
C GLU A 345 -14.91 -4.41 -13.43
N ASP A 346 -14.18 -4.22 -14.53
CA ASP A 346 -12.78 -3.75 -14.42
C ASP A 346 -12.59 -2.24 -14.66
N CYS A 347 -13.67 -1.48 -14.85
CA CYS A 347 -13.62 -0.10 -15.35
C CYS A 347 -14.43 0.88 -14.51
N ALA A 348 -13.78 1.92 -13.98
CA ALA A 348 -14.47 2.92 -13.19
C ALA A 348 -15.23 3.95 -14.04
N MET A 349 -16.42 4.29 -13.57
CA MET A 349 -17.26 5.38 -14.06
C MET A 349 -17.79 6.23 -12.90
N VAL A 350 -18.09 7.50 -13.13
CA VAL A 350 -18.77 8.39 -12.16
C VAL A 350 -20.28 8.31 -12.37
N ARG A 351 -21.03 7.95 -11.32
CA ARG A 351 -22.49 7.79 -11.34
C ARG A 351 -23.20 9.13 -11.24
N SER A 352 -24.52 9.08 -11.37
CA SER A 352 -25.39 10.25 -11.17
C SER A 352 -25.38 10.79 -9.73
N ASP A 353 -24.93 9.99 -8.76
CA ASP A 353 -24.72 10.41 -7.36
C ASP A 353 -23.36 11.11 -7.16
N GLY A 354 -22.53 11.21 -8.21
CA GLY A 354 -21.24 11.88 -8.20
C GLY A 354 -20.10 11.06 -7.61
N LYS A 355 -20.30 9.76 -7.36
CA LYS A 355 -19.28 8.82 -6.87
C LYS A 355 -19.00 7.70 -7.88
N PHE A 356 -17.93 6.95 -7.64
CA PHE A 356 -17.43 5.93 -8.56
C PHE A 356 -18.21 4.62 -8.44
N ASN A 357 -18.32 3.94 -9.58
CA ASN A 357 -18.76 2.55 -9.75
C ASN A 357 -17.73 1.84 -10.60
N ASP A 358 -17.43 0.57 -10.33
CA ASP A 358 -16.81 -0.30 -11.31
C ASP A 358 -17.88 -0.84 -12.26
N ALA A 359 -17.57 -1.06 -13.54
CA ALA A 359 -18.55 -1.50 -14.52
C ALA A 359 -17.86 -2.30 -15.63
N PRO A 360 -18.61 -3.11 -16.40
CA PRO A 360 -18.04 -3.84 -17.52
C PRO A 360 -17.50 -2.83 -18.53
N CYS A 361 -16.22 -2.94 -18.87
CA CYS A 361 -15.53 -1.98 -19.75
C CYS A 361 -16.16 -1.82 -21.15
N SER A 362 -16.96 -2.81 -21.56
CA SER A 362 -17.71 -2.80 -22.83
C SER A 362 -18.99 -1.95 -22.81
N ASN A 363 -19.41 -1.45 -21.64
CA ASN A 363 -20.52 -0.52 -21.53
C ASN A 363 -20.25 0.78 -22.31
N SER A 364 -21.31 1.51 -22.64
CA SER A 364 -21.21 2.74 -23.43
C SER A 364 -21.54 3.98 -22.59
N TYR A 365 -20.52 4.76 -22.23
CA TYR A 365 -20.64 6.05 -21.56
C TYR A 365 -19.81 7.12 -22.27
N GLN A 366 -20.06 8.39 -21.96
CA GLN A 366 -19.16 9.49 -22.33
C GLN A 366 -17.85 9.40 -21.53
N TYR A 367 -16.82 10.14 -21.94
CA TYR A 367 -15.51 10.14 -21.31
C TYR A 367 -15.25 11.45 -20.59
N ALA A 368 -14.73 11.38 -19.37
CA ALA A 368 -14.20 12.52 -18.64
C ALA A 368 -12.81 12.91 -19.20
N CYS A 369 -12.78 14.00 -19.96
CA CYS A 369 -11.55 14.54 -20.53
C CYS A 369 -11.07 15.75 -19.73
N TYR A 370 -9.77 15.87 -19.49
CA TYR A 370 -9.16 16.97 -18.76
C TYR A 370 -8.05 17.65 -19.56
N SER A 371 -8.04 18.98 -19.56
CA SER A 371 -6.96 19.81 -20.09
C SER A 371 -6.55 20.84 -19.04
N ASP A 372 -5.25 21.10 -18.89
CA ASP A 372 -4.74 22.13 -17.98
C ASP A 372 -5.25 23.55 -18.34
N SER A 373 -5.67 23.75 -19.60
CA SER A 373 -6.16 25.04 -20.09
C SER A 373 -7.64 25.29 -19.85
N THR A 374 -8.47 24.25 -19.93
CA THR A 374 -9.94 24.36 -19.89
C THR A 374 -10.60 23.59 -18.74
N GLY A 375 -9.85 22.78 -18.01
CA GLY A 375 -10.36 21.90 -16.96
C GLY A 375 -11.09 20.67 -17.51
N TRP A 376 -12.06 20.17 -16.73
CA TRP A 376 -12.88 19.01 -17.08
C TRP A 376 -13.88 19.32 -18.20
N SER A 377 -14.11 18.33 -19.06
CA SER A 377 -15.09 18.33 -20.14
C SER A 377 -15.59 16.92 -20.40
N LEU A 378 -16.75 16.78 -21.05
CA LEU A 378 -17.23 15.50 -21.55
C LEU A 378 -17.01 15.39 -23.05
N SER A 379 -16.64 14.19 -23.49
CA SER A 379 -16.64 13.84 -24.91
C SER A 379 -18.03 14.02 -25.52
N SER A 380 -18.08 14.38 -26.81
CA SER A 380 -19.34 14.44 -27.55
C SER A 380 -19.94 13.07 -27.86
N GLY A 381 -19.11 12.02 -27.91
CA GLY A 381 -19.50 10.64 -28.18
C GLY A 381 -19.41 9.74 -26.94
N ASN A 382 -20.00 8.56 -27.06
CA ASN A 382 -19.97 7.48 -26.07
C ASN A 382 -19.37 6.20 -26.67
N GLY A 383 -18.90 5.29 -25.82
CA GLY A 383 -18.29 4.04 -26.27
C GLY A 383 -17.70 3.22 -25.13
N SER A 384 -16.89 2.22 -25.47
CA SER A 384 -16.20 1.39 -24.49
C SER A 384 -15.10 2.16 -23.78
N TRP A 385 -14.76 1.75 -22.57
CA TRP A 385 -13.81 2.48 -21.72
C TRP A 385 -12.46 2.75 -22.40
N GLN A 386 -11.95 1.78 -23.17
CA GLN A 386 -10.65 1.85 -23.84
C GLN A 386 -10.59 2.92 -24.93
N ASP A 387 -11.74 3.29 -25.53
CA ASP A 387 -11.75 4.32 -26.57
C ASP A 387 -11.49 5.73 -25.98
N GLY A 388 -11.59 5.88 -24.66
CA GLY A 388 -11.41 7.16 -23.97
C GLY A 388 -10.06 7.81 -24.23
N PHE A 389 -8.98 7.02 -24.34
CA PHE A 389 -7.64 7.53 -24.66
C PHE A 389 -7.64 8.32 -25.97
N THR A 390 -8.12 7.71 -27.05
CA THR A 390 -8.18 8.33 -28.38
C THR A 390 -9.21 9.46 -28.41
N VAL A 391 -10.40 9.27 -27.82
CA VAL A 391 -11.47 10.26 -27.86
C VAL A 391 -11.08 11.57 -27.16
N CYS A 392 -10.42 11.48 -26.01
CA CYS A 392 -9.94 12.68 -25.33
C CYS A 392 -8.73 13.30 -26.05
N GLU A 393 -7.81 12.49 -26.59
CA GLU A 393 -6.66 12.97 -27.35
C GLU A 393 -7.10 13.77 -28.60
N ASP A 394 -8.09 13.27 -29.34
CA ASP A 394 -8.67 13.96 -30.51
C ASP A 394 -9.30 15.31 -30.14
N ALA A 395 -9.73 15.47 -28.88
CA ALA A 395 -10.24 16.72 -28.32
C ALA A 395 -9.14 17.62 -27.71
N SER A 396 -7.86 17.31 -27.92
CA SER A 396 -6.71 18.00 -27.30
C SER A 396 -6.76 18.02 -25.76
N ALA A 397 -7.27 16.94 -25.18
CA ALA A 397 -7.37 16.71 -23.74
C ALA A 397 -6.82 15.31 -23.39
N ALA A 398 -6.73 14.99 -22.11
CA ALA A 398 -6.34 13.66 -21.64
C ALA A 398 -7.53 12.96 -20.97
N PHE A 399 -7.67 11.65 -21.21
CA PHE A 399 -8.61 10.83 -20.46
C PHE A 399 -8.09 10.68 -19.03
N LYS A 400 -8.84 11.19 -18.04
CA LYS A 400 -8.37 11.27 -16.65
C LYS A 400 -9.44 10.85 -15.63
N ALA A 401 -8.99 10.43 -14.46
CA ALA A 401 -9.76 10.30 -13.23
C ALA A 401 -9.37 11.41 -12.25
N PRO A 402 -10.33 11.96 -11.47
CA PRO A 402 -10.01 12.94 -10.43
C PRO A 402 -9.23 12.27 -9.29
N VAL A 403 -8.19 12.92 -8.79
CA VAL A 403 -7.29 12.31 -7.77
C VAL A 403 -7.61 12.71 -6.33
N ASN A 404 -8.52 13.66 -6.14
CA ASN A 404 -9.00 14.10 -4.83
C ASN A 404 -10.44 14.62 -4.94
N LYS A 405 -11.09 14.86 -3.79
CA LYS A 405 -12.48 15.32 -3.73
C LYS A 405 -12.72 16.66 -4.44
N VAL A 406 -11.76 17.59 -4.39
CA VAL A 406 -11.85 18.88 -5.11
C VAL A 406 -11.98 18.66 -6.61
N GLN A 407 -11.13 17.79 -7.19
CA GLN A 407 -11.21 17.45 -8.61
C GLN A 407 -12.49 16.68 -8.95
N LEU A 408 -12.97 15.80 -8.06
CA LEU A 408 -14.23 15.09 -8.25
C LEU A 408 -15.41 16.05 -8.28
N ASN A 409 -15.46 17.03 -7.38
CA ASN A 409 -16.50 18.06 -7.36
C ASN A 409 -16.47 18.89 -8.65
N ALA A 410 -15.28 19.25 -9.15
CA ALA A 410 -15.12 19.95 -10.42
C ALA A 410 -15.61 19.12 -11.62
N LEU A 411 -15.33 17.80 -11.64
CA LEU A 411 -15.86 16.89 -12.65
C LEU A 411 -17.39 16.76 -12.55
N ASN A 412 -17.92 16.58 -11.35
CA ASN A 412 -19.37 16.47 -11.10
C ASN A 412 -20.16 17.70 -11.57
N ALA A 413 -19.58 18.90 -11.45
CA ALA A 413 -20.17 20.12 -11.96
C ALA A 413 -20.35 20.11 -13.49
N VAL A 414 -19.43 19.47 -14.21
CA VAL A 414 -19.49 19.30 -15.68
C VAL A 414 -20.41 18.13 -16.07
N LEU A 415 -20.42 17.05 -15.28
CA LEU A 415 -21.28 15.89 -15.52
C LEU A 415 -22.77 16.24 -15.44
N GLY A 416 -23.15 17.11 -14.49
CA GLY A 416 -24.55 17.48 -14.28
C GLY A 416 -25.46 16.28 -13.97
N GLY A 417 -24.90 15.22 -13.37
CA GLY A 417 -25.58 13.94 -13.10
C GLY A 417 -25.52 12.91 -14.24
N SER A 418 -24.90 13.23 -15.37
CA SER A 418 -24.65 12.26 -16.46
C SER A 418 -23.51 11.30 -16.07
N PRO A 419 -23.61 10.00 -16.38
CA PRO A 419 -22.51 9.08 -16.12
C PRO A 419 -21.39 9.26 -17.15
N ALA A 420 -20.14 9.08 -16.69
CA ALA A 420 -18.99 9.09 -17.58
C ALA A 420 -17.90 8.13 -17.12
N TRP A 421 -17.20 7.53 -18.08
CA TRP A 421 -15.95 6.84 -17.86
C TRP A 421 -14.89 7.80 -17.32
N ILE A 422 -14.08 7.29 -16.40
CA ILE A 422 -12.87 7.93 -15.90
C ILE A 422 -11.68 6.99 -16.09
N ASN A 423 -10.48 7.54 -16.25
CA ASN A 423 -9.26 6.74 -16.42
C ASN A 423 -8.81 6.11 -15.09
N TYR A 424 -9.56 5.11 -14.64
CA TYR A 424 -9.29 4.30 -13.47
C TYR A 424 -9.83 2.89 -13.71
N SER A 425 -8.96 1.89 -13.62
CA SER A 425 -9.24 0.52 -14.06
C SER A 425 -8.22 -0.44 -13.46
N ASP A 426 -8.64 -1.67 -13.20
CA ASP A 426 -7.79 -2.80 -12.81
C ASP A 426 -7.65 -3.86 -13.94
N GLN A 427 -8.08 -3.56 -15.17
CA GLN A 427 -7.82 -4.43 -16.35
C GLN A 427 -6.35 -4.81 -16.55
N ALA A 428 -5.43 -3.97 -16.07
CA ALA A 428 -4.00 -4.26 -16.15
C ALA A 428 -3.61 -5.46 -15.27
N MET A 429 -4.32 -5.60 -14.14
CA MET A 429 -4.11 -6.61 -13.13
C MET A 429 -5.29 -6.59 -12.15
N GLU A 430 -6.10 -7.64 -12.18
CA GLU A 430 -7.31 -7.81 -11.37
C GLU A 430 -7.11 -7.43 -9.90
N GLY A 431 -8.02 -6.61 -9.37
CA GLY A 431 -7.97 -6.10 -8.00
C GLY A 431 -6.95 -4.98 -7.74
N GLU A 432 -6.06 -4.67 -8.69
CA GLU A 432 -5.08 -3.58 -8.60
C GLU A 432 -5.47 -2.39 -9.49
N TRP A 433 -6.25 -1.49 -8.89
CA TRP A 433 -6.76 -0.31 -9.56
C TRP A 433 -5.65 0.72 -9.87
N VAL A 434 -5.48 1.06 -11.15
CA VAL A 434 -4.51 2.07 -11.63
C VAL A 434 -5.24 3.25 -12.25
N ALA A 435 -4.89 4.47 -11.83
CA ALA A 435 -5.44 5.69 -12.40
C ALA A 435 -4.48 6.39 -13.35
N ASN A 436 -5.05 7.18 -14.27
CA ASN A 436 -4.35 8.22 -15.04
C ASN A 436 -3.11 7.72 -15.78
N PHE A 437 -3.19 6.53 -16.38
CA PHE A 437 -2.17 5.97 -17.25
C PHE A 437 -2.44 6.32 -18.72
N ALA A 438 -1.44 6.25 -19.59
CA ALA A 438 -1.55 6.61 -21.01
C ALA A 438 -2.06 5.46 -21.89
N SER A 439 -1.88 4.21 -21.49
CA SER A 439 -2.45 3.04 -22.16
C SER A 439 -2.50 1.81 -21.25
N LEU A 440 -3.34 0.82 -21.56
CA LEU A 440 -3.37 -0.45 -20.82
C LEU A 440 -2.00 -1.13 -20.77
N SER A 441 -1.21 -1.04 -21.84
CA SER A 441 0.16 -1.58 -21.85
C SER A 441 1.10 -0.85 -20.89
N GLU A 442 0.92 0.46 -20.69
CA GLU A 442 1.67 1.21 -19.68
C GLU A 442 1.24 0.78 -18.28
N ALA A 443 -0.06 0.66 -18.01
CA ALA A 443 -0.58 0.21 -16.73
C ALA A 443 -0.05 -1.20 -16.36
N GLN A 444 -0.10 -2.16 -17.29
CA GLN A 444 0.44 -3.50 -17.11
C GLN A 444 1.94 -3.49 -16.76
N SER A 445 2.70 -2.60 -17.40
CA SER A 445 4.14 -2.47 -17.16
C SER A 445 4.49 -2.02 -15.73
N ARG A 446 3.52 -1.48 -14.97
CA ARG A 446 3.69 -1.12 -13.55
C ARG A 446 3.76 -2.34 -12.65
N PHE A 447 3.20 -3.48 -13.07
CA PHE A 447 3.10 -4.69 -12.26
C PHE A 447 4.08 -5.77 -12.71
N TYR A 448 4.16 -5.99 -14.02
CA TYR A 448 5.01 -7.04 -14.57
C TYR A 448 5.53 -6.71 -15.96
N ARG A 449 6.61 -7.41 -16.31
CA ARG A 449 7.23 -7.45 -17.62
C ARG A 449 6.96 -8.81 -18.23
N THR A 450 6.82 -8.83 -19.55
CA THR A 450 6.54 -10.06 -20.28
C THR A 450 7.71 -10.44 -21.18
N GLY A 451 8.16 -11.69 -21.07
CA GLY A 451 9.11 -12.29 -22.00
C GLY A 451 8.40 -12.89 -23.22
N SER A 452 9.12 -12.96 -24.34
CA SER A 452 8.63 -13.62 -25.56
C SER A 452 8.23 -15.07 -25.30
N VAL A 453 7.11 -15.49 -25.87
CA VAL A 453 6.73 -16.91 -25.92
C VAL A 453 7.49 -17.58 -27.05
N VAL A 454 8.12 -18.71 -26.76
CA VAL A 454 8.83 -19.54 -27.75
C VAL A 454 8.22 -20.92 -27.82
N GLY A 455 8.18 -21.54 -29.00
CA GLY A 455 7.63 -22.88 -29.22
C GLY A 455 6.63 -22.95 -30.37
N GLY A 456 5.87 -24.04 -30.42
CA GLY A 456 4.90 -24.31 -31.49
C GLY A 456 3.47 -23.85 -31.19
N THR A 457 2.61 -23.91 -32.19
CA THR A 457 1.18 -23.53 -32.11
C THR A 457 0.26 -24.64 -31.63
N GLY A 458 0.82 -25.80 -31.22
CA GLY A 458 0.05 -26.94 -30.69
C GLY A 458 -0.57 -26.65 -29.32
N GLY A 459 -1.34 -27.60 -28.80
CA GLY A 459 -1.96 -27.50 -27.47
C GLY A 459 -3.00 -26.37 -27.32
N SER A 460 -3.48 -26.18 -26.09
CA SER A 460 -4.32 -25.06 -25.66
C SER A 460 -3.44 -23.96 -25.07
N SER A 461 -3.85 -22.69 -25.23
CA SER A 461 -3.17 -21.57 -24.57
C SER A 461 -3.37 -21.61 -23.07
N PHE A 462 -2.38 -21.11 -22.34
CA PHE A 462 -2.47 -20.82 -20.91
C PHE A 462 -1.78 -19.49 -20.59
N ASP A 463 -2.29 -18.81 -19.58
CA ASP A 463 -1.66 -17.64 -18.96
C ASP A 463 -1.86 -17.72 -17.45
N ASP A 464 -0.76 -17.83 -16.70
CA ASP A 464 -0.83 -17.97 -15.25
C ASP A 464 -1.30 -16.69 -14.56
N ILE A 465 -1.12 -15.51 -15.17
CA ILE A 465 -1.51 -14.25 -14.52
C ILE A 465 -3.03 -14.19 -14.31
N GLU A 466 -3.82 -14.63 -15.30
CA GLU A 466 -5.28 -14.69 -15.19
C GLU A 466 -5.75 -15.67 -14.11
N GLN A 467 -5.02 -16.77 -13.91
CA GLN A 467 -5.37 -17.78 -12.90
C GLN A 467 -4.95 -17.37 -11.48
N LEU A 468 -3.90 -16.55 -11.36
CA LEU A 468 -3.42 -16.02 -10.09
C LEU A 468 -4.24 -14.81 -9.59
N ALA A 469 -5.20 -14.34 -10.39
CA ALA A 469 -5.87 -13.05 -10.28
C ALA A 469 -6.92 -12.87 -9.16
N LEU A 470 -7.35 -13.89 -8.42
CA LEU A 470 -8.50 -13.75 -7.51
C LEU A 470 -8.06 -13.67 -6.02
N ASP A 471 -8.16 -12.50 -5.39
CA ASP A 471 -8.17 -12.23 -3.93
C ASP A 471 -6.84 -11.99 -3.15
N GLN A 472 -5.62 -12.23 -3.67
CA GLN A 472 -4.41 -12.14 -2.80
C GLN A 472 -3.12 -11.71 -3.51
N TYR A 473 -3.09 -10.52 -4.10
CA TYR A 473 -1.82 -9.89 -4.50
C TYR A 473 -1.14 -9.11 -3.36
N ARG A 474 -1.90 -8.71 -2.33
CA ARG A 474 -1.40 -8.01 -1.13
C ARG A 474 -0.29 -8.78 -0.40
N ASP A 475 -0.31 -10.12 -0.44
CA ASP A 475 0.69 -10.98 0.23
C ASP A 475 1.83 -11.46 -0.67
N LYS A 476 1.88 -11.02 -1.93
CA LYS A 476 3.04 -11.23 -2.85
C LYS A 476 3.59 -12.66 -2.79
N ARG A 477 2.69 -13.60 -3.08
CA ARG A 477 2.94 -15.05 -3.11
C ARG A 477 4.26 -15.35 -3.81
N ARG A 478 5.22 -15.91 -3.10
CA ARG A 478 6.51 -16.33 -3.67
C ARG A 478 6.39 -17.75 -4.22
N ILE A 479 7.13 -18.05 -5.28
CA ILE A 479 7.31 -19.44 -5.70
C ILE A 479 8.11 -20.16 -4.63
N THR A 480 7.55 -21.24 -4.08
CA THR A 480 8.21 -22.10 -3.08
C THR A 480 8.73 -23.38 -3.69
N LYS A 481 8.19 -23.79 -4.85
CA LYS A 481 8.62 -24.99 -5.56
C LYS A 481 8.47 -24.86 -7.07
N ILE A 482 9.45 -25.36 -7.80
CA ILE A 482 9.39 -25.61 -9.24
C ILE A 482 9.27 -27.12 -9.46
N GLN A 483 8.38 -27.56 -10.34
CA GLN A 483 8.20 -28.96 -10.70
C GLN A 483 8.29 -29.15 -12.21
N MET A 484 8.85 -30.28 -12.66
CA MET A 484 9.00 -30.59 -14.07
C MET A 484 8.83 -32.10 -14.31
N SER A 485 8.40 -32.45 -15.52
CA SER A 485 8.51 -33.80 -16.09
C SER A 485 9.16 -33.67 -17.47
N ALA A 486 10.23 -34.42 -17.73
CA ALA A 486 10.90 -34.31 -19.02
C ALA A 486 11.70 -35.56 -19.41
N GLY A 487 11.38 -36.13 -20.58
CA GLY A 487 12.22 -37.06 -21.33
C GLY A 487 13.14 -36.35 -22.33
N ASN A 488 12.95 -36.62 -23.62
CA ASN A 488 13.66 -35.91 -24.70
C ASN A 488 13.14 -34.47 -24.91
N ARG A 489 11.94 -34.18 -24.39
CA ARG A 489 11.25 -32.89 -24.40
C ARG A 489 10.67 -32.63 -23.03
N VAL A 490 10.18 -31.42 -22.82
CA VAL A 490 9.49 -31.06 -21.58
C VAL A 490 8.04 -31.50 -21.68
N ASP A 491 7.68 -32.49 -20.88
CA ASP A 491 6.33 -33.05 -20.84
C ASP A 491 5.41 -32.19 -19.97
N LYS A 492 5.90 -31.72 -18.82
CA LYS A 492 5.14 -30.90 -17.86
C LYS A 492 6.02 -29.90 -17.13
N VAL A 493 5.48 -28.73 -16.80
CA VAL A 493 6.08 -27.75 -15.87
C VAL A 493 5.02 -27.26 -14.89
N GLY A 494 5.42 -26.95 -13.65
CA GLY A 494 4.53 -26.36 -12.66
C GLY A 494 5.24 -25.57 -11.59
N LEU A 495 4.50 -24.67 -10.94
CA LEU A 495 4.96 -23.82 -9.86
C LEU A 495 4.00 -23.96 -8.67
N ILE A 496 4.55 -24.02 -7.46
CA ILE A 496 3.78 -23.95 -6.20
C ILE A 496 4.15 -22.65 -5.48
N TYR A 497 3.13 -21.97 -5.00
CA TYR A 497 3.24 -20.68 -4.33
C TYR A 497 3.15 -20.82 -2.80
N SER A 498 3.51 -19.76 -2.06
CA SER A 498 3.60 -19.77 -0.59
C SER A 498 2.26 -19.91 0.14
N ASP A 499 1.15 -19.61 -0.54
CA ASP A 499 -0.23 -19.80 -0.09
C ASP A 499 -0.75 -21.23 -0.37
N GLY A 500 0.04 -22.08 -1.01
CA GLY A 500 -0.34 -23.44 -1.41
C GLY A 500 -1.03 -23.54 -2.76
N GLN A 501 -1.29 -22.43 -3.46
CA GLN A 501 -1.78 -22.47 -4.85
C GLN A 501 -0.73 -23.05 -5.78
N SER A 502 -1.17 -23.58 -6.91
CA SER A 502 -0.27 -24.15 -7.91
C SER A 502 -0.82 -24.02 -9.33
N VAL A 503 0.10 -23.83 -10.28
CA VAL A 503 -0.17 -23.85 -11.71
C VAL A 503 0.64 -24.97 -12.35
N SER A 504 0.09 -25.64 -13.36
CA SER A 504 0.80 -26.69 -14.08
C SER A 504 0.31 -26.87 -15.50
N HIS A 505 1.24 -27.07 -16.43
CA HIS A 505 0.98 -27.12 -17.87
C HIS A 505 1.70 -28.30 -18.51
N GLY A 506 1.02 -28.98 -19.44
CA GLY A 506 1.50 -30.18 -20.12
C GLY A 506 0.88 -31.47 -19.60
N GLY A 507 1.61 -32.58 -19.77
CA GLY A 507 1.14 -33.94 -19.53
C GLY A 507 0.95 -34.32 -18.05
N ASN A 508 1.15 -35.60 -17.74
CA ASN A 508 0.83 -36.17 -16.42
C ASN A 508 2.08 -36.39 -15.56
N GLY A 509 1.94 -36.10 -14.26
CA GLY A 509 2.99 -36.31 -13.26
C GLY A 509 4.15 -35.33 -13.32
N PHE A 510 4.96 -35.34 -12.27
CA PHE A 510 6.24 -34.65 -12.18
C PHE A 510 7.31 -35.69 -11.81
N ASP A 511 8.49 -35.60 -12.42
CA ASP A 511 9.61 -36.53 -12.16
C ASP A 511 10.78 -35.85 -11.44
N ARG A 512 10.76 -34.51 -11.35
CA ARG A 512 11.77 -33.69 -10.66
C ARG A 512 11.18 -32.41 -10.08
N GLU A 513 11.78 -31.94 -9.01
CA GLU A 513 11.38 -30.69 -8.33
C GLU A 513 12.55 -29.95 -7.73
N LEU A 514 12.36 -28.65 -7.47
CA LEU A 514 13.29 -27.78 -6.76
C LEU A 514 12.55 -26.92 -5.74
N ASN A 515 12.96 -27.00 -4.47
CA ASN A 515 12.41 -26.19 -3.38
C ASN A 515 13.18 -24.87 -3.19
N LEU A 516 12.46 -23.77 -3.04
CA LEU A 516 12.97 -22.42 -2.84
C LEU A 516 12.83 -22.00 -1.37
N GLY A 517 13.95 -21.60 -0.76
CA GLY A 517 14.00 -21.09 0.61
C GLY A 517 13.39 -19.69 0.76
N PRO A 518 13.29 -19.16 2.00
CA PRO A 518 12.94 -17.77 2.23
C PRO A 518 13.92 -16.83 1.50
N GLY A 519 13.39 -15.82 0.78
CA GLY A 519 14.19 -14.87 -0.01
C GLY A 519 14.84 -15.46 -1.28
N GLU A 520 14.60 -16.73 -1.58
CA GLU A 520 15.05 -17.36 -2.82
C GLU A 520 13.99 -17.22 -3.92
N TYR A 521 14.42 -16.83 -5.11
CA TYR A 521 13.55 -16.56 -6.26
C TYR A 521 14.18 -17.02 -7.57
N ILE A 522 13.34 -17.23 -8.59
CA ILE A 522 13.79 -17.54 -9.96
C ILE A 522 14.22 -16.26 -10.63
N TYR A 523 15.48 -16.17 -11.07
CA TYR A 523 15.97 -15.00 -11.80
C TYR A 523 16.24 -15.31 -13.27
N LYS A 524 16.36 -16.58 -13.65
CA LYS A 524 16.64 -16.99 -15.03
C LYS A 524 15.83 -18.21 -15.43
N ALA A 525 15.27 -18.16 -16.62
CA ALA A 525 14.66 -19.29 -17.29
C ALA A 525 15.20 -19.39 -18.73
N ARG A 526 15.49 -20.59 -19.21
CA ARG A 526 15.94 -20.82 -20.60
C ARG A 526 15.16 -21.97 -21.22
N ALA A 527 14.55 -21.69 -22.37
CA ALA A 527 13.78 -22.66 -23.13
C ALA A 527 14.42 -22.88 -24.50
N CYS A 528 14.59 -24.14 -24.92
CA CYS A 528 15.05 -24.48 -26.26
C CYS A 528 13.95 -25.16 -27.08
N VAL A 529 13.84 -24.75 -28.32
CA VAL A 529 12.78 -25.12 -29.25
C VAL A 529 13.38 -25.87 -30.42
N ASP A 530 12.79 -27.03 -30.74
CA ASP A 530 13.12 -27.81 -31.93
C ASP A 530 11.88 -28.52 -32.48
N SER A 531 11.98 -29.07 -33.69
CA SER A 531 10.86 -29.65 -34.42
C SER A 531 10.60 -31.11 -34.03
N LYS A 532 9.34 -31.43 -33.74
CA LYS A 532 8.81 -32.79 -33.61
C LYS A 532 7.69 -32.99 -34.63
N ASN A 533 7.88 -33.93 -35.56
CA ASN A 533 6.88 -34.25 -36.60
C ASN A 533 6.42 -33.02 -37.40
N GLY A 534 7.32 -32.06 -37.65
CA GLY A 534 7.01 -30.83 -38.39
C GLY A 534 6.37 -29.71 -37.58
N SER A 535 6.30 -29.82 -36.25
CA SER A 535 5.82 -28.76 -35.36
C SER A 535 6.79 -28.52 -34.21
N ASP A 536 7.01 -27.26 -33.85
CA ASP A 536 7.93 -26.86 -32.80
C ASP A 536 7.44 -27.29 -31.41
N ARG A 537 8.37 -27.69 -30.55
CA ARG A 537 8.12 -28.11 -29.16
C ARG A 537 9.20 -27.59 -28.23
N ILE A 538 8.89 -27.51 -26.94
CA ILE A 538 9.91 -27.26 -25.92
C ILE A 538 10.72 -28.54 -25.70
N PHE A 539 11.94 -28.56 -26.23
CA PHE A 539 12.88 -29.66 -26.06
C PHE A 539 13.66 -29.57 -24.77
N TYR A 540 13.90 -28.37 -24.26
CA TYR A 540 14.62 -28.15 -23.02
C TYR A 540 14.03 -26.98 -22.24
N LEU A 541 13.97 -27.13 -20.92
CA LEU A 541 13.65 -26.03 -20.01
C LEU A 541 14.61 -26.07 -18.83
N TYR A 542 15.09 -24.89 -18.45
CA TYR A 542 16.03 -24.67 -17.36
C TYR A 542 15.59 -23.46 -16.53
N PHE A 543 15.72 -23.60 -15.20
CA PHE A 543 15.54 -22.54 -14.22
C PHE A 543 16.79 -22.39 -13.36
N GLU A 544 17.11 -21.16 -12.98
CA GLU A 544 18.16 -20.81 -12.02
C GLU A 544 17.63 -19.82 -10.98
N THR A 545 17.95 -20.07 -9.71
CA THR A 545 17.60 -19.19 -8.59
C THR A 545 18.74 -18.25 -8.24
N ASN A 546 18.45 -17.16 -7.52
CA ASN A 546 19.45 -16.23 -7.01
C ASN A 546 20.48 -16.85 -6.07
N THR A 547 20.20 -18.02 -5.51
CA THR A 547 21.14 -18.77 -4.66
C THR A 547 21.99 -19.78 -5.46
N GLY A 548 21.82 -19.84 -6.78
CA GLY A 548 22.55 -20.72 -7.68
C GLY A 548 21.97 -22.13 -7.79
N LYS A 549 20.77 -22.40 -7.25
CA LYS A 549 20.09 -23.68 -7.47
C LYS A 549 19.47 -23.73 -8.86
N THR A 550 19.43 -24.93 -9.44
CA THR A 550 18.93 -25.13 -10.79
C THR A 550 17.95 -26.29 -10.89
N LEU A 551 16.98 -26.18 -11.80
CA LEU A 551 16.15 -27.30 -12.25
C LEU A 551 16.16 -27.32 -13.78
N SER A 552 16.40 -28.48 -14.38
CA SER A 552 16.29 -28.62 -15.84
C SER A 552 15.84 -30.00 -16.28
N GLY A 553 15.38 -30.08 -17.52
CA GLY A 553 14.94 -31.31 -18.14
C GLY A 553 14.75 -31.15 -19.65
N GLY A 554 14.74 -32.29 -20.34
CA GLY A 554 14.70 -32.34 -21.79
C GLY A 554 16.09 -32.44 -22.43
N SER A 555 16.15 -32.37 -23.76
CA SER A 555 17.38 -32.34 -24.55
C SER A 555 17.69 -30.91 -25.00
N GLU A 556 18.85 -30.37 -24.61
CA GLU A 556 19.27 -29.02 -25.02
C GLU A 556 19.65 -28.99 -26.51
N GLN A 557 18.65 -28.77 -27.36
CA GLN A 557 18.78 -28.76 -28.82
C GLN A 557 17.88 -27.68 -29.46
N GLY A 558 18.18 -27.35 -30.71
CA GLY A 558 17.48 -26.32 -31.46
C GLY A 558 17.81 -24.90 -31.00
N GLY A 559 16.87 -23.97 -31.20
CA GLY A 559 17.04 -22.56 -30.87
C GLY A 559 16.65 -22.28 -29.42
N CYS A 560 17.56 -21.68 -28.63
CA CYS A 560 17.30 -21.37 -27.23
C CYS A 560 17.05 -19.88 -27.00
N THR A 561 16.07 -19.57 -26.17
CA THR A 561 15.78 -18.22 -25.66
C THR A 561 15.91 -18.21 -24.15
N THR A 562 16.55 -17.17 -23.62
CA THR A 562 16.74 -16.98 -22.18
C THR A 562 15.95 -15.75 -21.74
N THR A 563 15.09 -15.93 -20.75
CA THR A 563 14.51 -14.83 -19.97
C THR A 563 15.34 -14.64 -18.71
N THR A 564 15.75 -13.41 -18.43
CA THR A 564 16.46 -13.08 -17.19
C THR A 564 15.81 -11.86 -16.54
N ALA A 565 15.44 -12.02 -15.27
CA ALA A 565 14.94 -10.98 -14.41
C ALA A 565 16.14 -10.32 -13.71
N TYR A 566 16.58 -9.19 -14.25
CA TYR A 566 17.70 -8.41 -13.72
C TYR A 566 17.23 -7.32 -12.76
N GLY A 567 18.13 -6.86 -11.89
CA GLY A 567 17.98 -5.56 -11.24
C GLY A 567 16.76 -5.48 -10.32
N GLY A 568 16.65 -6.45 -9.42
CA GLY A 568 15.58 -6.45 -8.44
C GLY A 568 14.25 -7.02 -8.96
N TYR A 569 14.27 -7.97 -9.90
CA TYR A 569 13.07 -8.63 -10.43
C TYR A 569 13.16 -10.17 -10.31
N GLU A 570 12.00 -10.84 -10.16
CA GLU A 570 11.85 -12.30 -10.24
C GLU A 570 10.96 -12.73 -11.40
N ILE A 571 11.22 -13.93 -11.93
CA ILE A 571 10.26 -14.68 -12.73
C ILE A 571 9.22 -15.28 -11.77
N PHE A 572 7.94 -14.93 -11.96
CA PHE A 572 6.88 -15.31 -11.01
C PHE A 572 5.70 -16.07 -11.64
N ALA A 573 5.56 -16.07 -12.97
CA ALA A 573 4.45 -16.70 -13.67
C ALA A 573 4.85 -17.11 -15.10
N MET A 574 4.10 -18.01 -15.71
CA MET A 574 4.33 -18.51 -17.07
C MET A 574 3.13 -18.23 -17.98
N LYS A 575 3.38 -18.22 -19.28
CA LYS A 575 2.35 -18.29 -20.32
C LYS A 575 2.81 -19.16 -21.46
N GLY A 576 1.91 -19.62 -22.30
CA GLY A 576 2.28 -20.36 -23.49
C GLY A 576 1.19 -21.29 -23.98
N ARG A 577 1.60 -22.48 -24.41
CA ARG A 577 0.69 -23.49 -24.93
C ARG A 577 1.10 -24.88 -24.46
N SER A 578 0.12 -25.69 -24.11
CA SER A 578 0.38 -27.07 -23.69
C SER A 578 -0.72 -28.05 -24.07
N GLY A 579 -0.34 -29.31 -24.21
CA GLY A 579 -1.24 -30.45 -24.38
C GLY A 579 -0.67 -31.64 -23.61
N ASN A 580 -0.38 -32.74 -24.31
CA ASN A 580 0.32 -33.88 -23.71
C ASN A 580 1.79 -33.58 -23.36
N GLU A 581 2.36 -32.54 -23.97
CA GLU A 581 3.71 -32.00 -23.74
C GLU A 581 3.60 -30.47 -23.66
N LEU A 582 4.69 -29.80 -23.29
CA LEU A 582 4.78 -28.33 -23.37
C LEU A 582 5.10 -27.90 -24.82
N ASP A 583 4.13 -27.25 -25.46
CA ASP A 583 4.24 -26.82 -26.86
C ASP A 583 5.01 -25.50 -26.99
N ALA A 584 4.71 -24.55 -26.10
CA ALA A 584 5.34 -23.24 -26.05
C ALA A 584 5.36 -22.68 -24.63
N VAL A 585 6.36 -21.83 -24.33
CA VAL A 585 6.49 -21.18 -23.03
C VAL A 585 7.11 -19.79 -23.14
N GLY A 586 6.61 -18.87 -22.32
CA GLY A 586 7.17 -17.57 -22.01
C GLY A 586 6.99 -17.31 -20.51
N PHE A 587 7.63 -16.25 -20.02
CA PHE A 587 7.71 -15.97 -18.59
C PHE A 587 7.35 -14.52 -18.29
N TYR A 588 6.72 -14.32 -17.15
CA TYR A 588 6.49 -12.99 -16.58
C TYR A 588 7.51 -12.70 -15.49
N SER A 589 7.95 -11.46 -15.43
CA SER A 589 8.83 -10.97 -14.37
C SER A 589 8.21 -9.79 -13.65
N ARG A 590 8.33 -9.73 -12.33
CA ARG A 590 7.89 -8.57 -11.52
C ARG A 590 9.02 -8.10 -10.63
N GLN A 591 8.93 -6.86 -10.16
CA GLN A 591 9.92 -6.31 -9.24
C GLN A 591 9.80 -7.01 -7.87
N PHE A 592 10.93 -7.22 -7.19
CA PHE A 592 10.92 -7.51 -5.76
C PHE A 592 10.32 -6.33 -5.01
N ASN A 593 9.78 -6.64 -3.85
CA ASN A 593 9.48 -5.67 -2.83
C ASN A 593 10.74 -5.19 -2.10
#